data_AF-A0A1B2DYJ5-F1
#
_entry.id   AF-A0A1B2DYJ5-F1
#
_cell.length_a   1.000
_cell.length_b   1.000
_cell.length_c   1.000
_cell.angle_alpha   90.00
_cell.angle_beta   90.00
_cell.angle_gamma   90.00
#
_symmetry.space_group_name_H-M   'P 1'
#
loop_
_entity.id
_entity.type
_entity.pdbx_description
1 polymer ?
#
loop_
_entity_poly.entity_id
_entity_poly.type
_entity_poly.pdbx_seq_one_letter_code
_entity_poly.pdbx_strand_id
1 'polypeptide(L)'
;MLPVKRKLGFVLLMIFSLFMIHPAEAAVDPVEDIREMVTPEFMTYTSGSLRPVKDDYGITDTEDVQLGEGHPYYIVSSEFLKSSSADGEHTSDDIFEHGGYLFVMEENGKPVGNVDVTKENGAWSVFKLSSGTGPVEAIIDARQQSAAAPDTKLIYDQALGLLGISQNEKYVQTAGEPKLSSAQEIDIQSLGNQLIQHYQESRKLPPGSAGGRLFPSDSTNVHGKYYTVGAVIFAGFAIIGAAIMLLRKRRSKL
;
A
#
# COMPACT_ATOMS: atom_id res chain seq x y z
N MET A 1 35.63 23.70 -32.93
CA MET A 1 36.09 23.15 -31.63
C MET A 1 35.58 24.04 -30.51
N LEU A 2 34.55 23.63 -29.75
CA LEU A 2 34.11 24.42 -28.58
C LEU A 2 35.12 24.28 -27.43
N PRO A 3 35.43 25.37 -26.71
CA PRO A 3 36.42 25.38 -25.64
C PRO A 3 36.00 24.45 -24.50
N VAL A 4 36.95 23.64 -24.01
CA VAL A 4 36.77 22.57 -23.02
C VAL A 4 36.06 23.04 -21.74
N LYS A 5 36.20 24.32 -21.38
CA LYS A 5 35.52 24.93 -20.22
C LYS A 5 33.98 25.02 -20.36
N ARG A 6 33.45 25.13 -21.59
CA ARG A 6 31.99 25.14 -21.83
C ARG A 6 31.36 23.74 -21.76
N LYS A 7 32.15 22.69 -21.97
CA LYS A 7 31.66 21.30 -21.92
C LYS A 7 31.46 20.80 -20.49
N LEU A 8 32.28 21.28 -19.54
CA LEU A 8 32.17 20.88 -18.14
C LEU A 8 30.89 21.43 -17.47
N GLY A 9 30.51 22.67 -17.78
CA GLY A 9 29.26 23.27 -17.28
C GLY A 9 28.01 22.55 -17.80
N PHE A 10 28.04 22.09 -19.06
CA PHE A 10 26.92 21.35 -19.66
C PHE A 10 26.73 19.96 -19.04
N VAL A 11 27.84 19.28 -18.68
CA VAL A 11 27.79 17.97 -17.99
C VAL A 11 27.30 18.14 -16.55
N LEU A 12 27.72 19.20 -15.84
CA LEU A 12 27.25 19.45 -14.48
C LEU A 12 25.74 19.81 -14.45
N LEU A 13 25.26 20.53 -15.46
CA LEU A 13 23.85 20.91 -15.59
C LEU A 13 22.96 19.72 -15.96
N MET A 14 23.47 18.77 -16.76
CA MET A 14 22.84 17.46 -17.03
C MET A 14 22.75 16.58 -15.76
N ILE A 15 23.78 16.59 -14.91
CA ILE A 15 23.76 15.84 -13.64
C ILE A 15 22.77 16.49 -12.64
N PHE A 16 22.66 17.82 -12.63
CA PHE A 16 21.69 18.51 -11.78
C PHE A 16 20.24 18.33 -12.27
N SER A 17 20.00 18.19 -13.58
CA SER A 17 18.67 17.84 -14.11
C SER A 17 18.24 16.41 -13.79
N LEU A 18 19.19 15.50 -13.51
CA LEU A 18 18.90 14.15 -13.00
C LEU A 18 18.51 14.13 -11.51
N PHE A 19 18.70 15.24 -10.79
CA PHE A 19 18.28 15.41 -9.40
C PHE A 19 16.97 16.21 -9.24
N MET A 20 16.37 16.67 -10.34
CA MET A 20 14.97 17.13 -10.37
C MET A 20 14.02 15.93 -10.57
N ILE A 21 14.31 14.81 -9.91
CA ILE A 21 13.30 13.80 -9.63
C ILE A 21 12.41 14.46 -8.60
N HIS A 22 11.30 15.02 -9.08
CA HIS A 22 10.16 15.34 -8.24
C HIS A 22 9.92 14.11 -7.35
N PRO A 23 9.60 14.25 -6.05
CA PRO A 23 9.10 13.10 -5.31
C PRO A 23 7.92 12.58 -6.12
N ALA A 24 8.13 11.45 -6.79
CA ALA A 24 7.02 10.67 -7.31
C ALA A 24 6.30 10.27 -6.04
N GLU A 25 5.23 11.00 -5.74
CA GLU A 25 4.09 10.48 -5.01
C GLU A 25 3.98 9.02 -5.43
N ALA A 26 4.21 8.10 -4.49
CA ALA A 26 4.45 6.70 -4.81
C ALA A 26 3.26 6.22 -5.64
N ALA A 27 3.46 6.13 -6.96
CA ALA A 27 2.38 5.87 -7.88
C ALA A 27 1.83 4.50 -7.49
N VAL A 28 0.52 4.45 -7.19
CA VAL A 28 -0.18 3.20 -6.97
C VAL A 28 0.03 2.36 -8.22
N ASP A 29 0.64 1.18 -8.06
CA ASP A 29 0.93 0.27 -9.17
C ASP A 29 -0.37 -0.01 -9.97
N PRO A 30 -0.35 -0.17 -11.30
CA PRO A 30 -1.57 -0.46 -12.03
C PRO A 30 -2.21 -1.78 -11.55
N VAL A 31 -3.52 -1.75 -11.25
CA VAL A 31 -4.23 -2.92 -10.69
C VAL A 31 -4.12 -4.18 -11.55
N GLU A 32 -4.04 -4.02 -12.86
CA GLU A 32 -3.88 -5.13 -13.81
C GLU A 32 -2.51 -5.79 -13.68
N ASP A 33 -1.45 -4.99 -13.52
CA ASP A 33 -0.10 -5.52 -13.29
C ASP A 33 -0.05 -6.30 -11.98
N ILE A 34 -0.74 -5.82 -10.94
CA ILE A 34 -0.85 -6.53 -9.65
C ILE A 34 -1.61 -7.83 -9.81
N ARG A 35 -2.74 -7.83 -10.53
CA ARG A 35 -3.52 -9.05 -10.80
C ARG A 35 -2.65 -10.11 -11.46
N GLU A 36 -1.90 -9.73 -12.51
CA GLU A 36 -1.01 -10.66 -13.21
C GLU A 36 0.08 -11.21 -12.29
N MET A 37 0.68 -10.37 -11.44
CA MET A 37 1.73 -10.79 -10.50
C MET A 37 1.25 -11.80 -9.46
N VAL A 38 0.04 -11.64 -8.92
CA VAL A 38 -0.47 -12.49 -7.83
C VAL A 38 -1.30 -13.68 -8.31
N THR A 39 -1.71 -13.70 -9.57
CA THR A 39 -2.48 -14.82 -10.15
C THR A 39 -1.82 -16.19 -9.93
N PRO A 40 -0.52 -16.39 -10.17
CA PRO A 40 0.12 -17.68 -9.94
C PRO A 40 0.03 -18.14 -8.48
N GLU A 41 0.20 -17.22 -7.53
CA GLU A 41 0.04 -17.50 -6.11
C GLU A 41 -1.41 -17.87 -5.78
N PHE A 42 -2.37 -17.07 -6.27
CA PHE A 42 -3.79 -17.33 -6.11
C PHE A 42 -4.20 -18.73 -6.61
N MET A 43 -3.68 -19.18 -7.75
CA MET A 43 -3.98 -20.53 -8.28
C MET A 43 -3.45 -21.67 -7.40
N THR A 44 -2.49 -21.42 -6.51
CA THR A 44 -2.08 -22.41 -5.49
C THR A 44 -3.14 -22.57 -4.40
N TYR A 45 -3.91 -21.52 -4.10
CA TYR A 45 -5.03 -21.58 -3.17
C TYR A 45 -6.21 -22.35 -3.77
N THR A 46 -6.55 -22.10 -5.04
CA THR A 46 -7.67 -22.77 -5.71
C THR A 46 -7.48 -24.28 -5.83
N SER A 47 -6.26 -24.72 -6.16
CA SER A 47 -5.89 -26.14 -6.23
C SER A 47 -5.66 -26.80 -4.86
N GLY A 48 -5.43 -26.01 -3.82
CA GLY A 48 -5.08 -26.45 -2.48
C GLY A 48 -6.12 -26.10 -1.42
N SER A 49 -5.91 -24.98 -0.73
CA SER A 49 -6.59 -24.60 0.51
C SER A 49 -8.05 -24.15 0.35
N LEU A 50 -8.47 -23.74 -0.85
CA LEU A 50 -9.87 -23.38 -1.11
C LEU A 50 -10.76 -24.61 -1.29
N ARG A 51 -10.22 -25.69 -1.88
CA ARG A 51 -10.95 -26.94 -2.15
C ARG A 51 -11.66 -27.56 -0.93
N PRO A 52 -11.05 -27.66 0.27
CA PRO A 52 -11.73 -28.23 1.45
C PRO A 52 -12.82 -27.32 2.03
N VAL A 53 -12.85 -26.03 1.69
CA VAL A 53 -13.80 -25.03 2.23
C VAL A 53 -14.68 -24.41 1.15
N LYS A 54 -14.72 -25.00 -0.05
CA LYS A 54 -15.39 -24.42 -1.22
C LYS A 54 -16.89 -24.15 -1.00
N ASP A 55 -17.54 -24.97 -0.17
CA ASP A 55 -18.96 -24.83 0.16
C ASP A 55 -19.22 -23.55 0.98
N ASP A 56 -18.27 -23.10 1.81
CA ASP A 56 -18.37 -21.86 2.60
C ASP A 56 -18.35 -20.61 1.70
N TYR A 57 -17.87 -20.76 0.47
CA TYR A 57 -17.83 -19.73 -0.57
C TYR A 57 -18.94 -19.92 -1.61
N GLY A 58 -19.72 -21.01 -1.52
CA GLY A 58 -20.72 -21.37 -2.53
C GLY A 58 -20.11 -21.73 -3.89
N ILE A 59 -18.88 -22.26 -3.91
CA ILE A 59 -18.14 -22.65 -5.11
C ILE A 59 -18.44 -24.10 -5.47
N THR A 60 -18.73 -24.36 -6.74
CA THR A 60 -18.97 -25.70 -7.26
C THR A 60 -17.68 -26.42 -7.61
N ASP A 61 -16.78 -25.75 -8.34
CA ASP A 61 -15.45 -26.24 -8.70
C ASP A 61 -14.40 -25.16 -8.48
N THR A 62 -13.38 -25.46 -7.68
CA THR A 62 -12.33 -24.49 -7.40
C THR A 62 -11.41 -24.24 -8.59
N GLU A 63 -11.40 -25.13 -9.59
CA GLU A 63 -10.59 -24.95 -10.80
C GLU A 63 -11.15 -23.88 -11.74
N ASP A 64 -12.45 -23.58 -11.65
CA ASP A 64 -13.14 -22.54 -12.43
C ASP A 64 -13.06 -21.14 -11.78
N VAL A 65 -12.38 -21.05 -10.63
CA VAL A 65 -12.29 -19.81 -9.86
C VAL A 65 -11.11 -18.97 -10.31
N GLN A 66 -11.37 -17.69 -10.57
CA GLN A 66 -10.38 -16.72 -11.05
C GLN A 66 -10.45 -15.39 -10.28
N LEU A 67 -9.39 -14.58 -10.42
CA LEU A 67 -9.40 -13.18 -10.00
C LEU A 67 -10.15 -12.34 -11.03
N GLY A 68 -11.25 -11.74 -10.60
CA GLY A 68 -12.03 -10.78 -11.35
C GLY A 68 -11.55 -9.34 -11.12
N GLU A 69 -12.51 -8.43 -11.05
CA GLU A 69 -12.24 -7.00 -10.85
C GLU A 69 -11.41 -6.74 -9.58
N GLY A 70 -10.46 -5.80 -9.67
CA GLY A 70 -9.65 -5.36 -8.53
C GLY A 70 -9.79 -3.86 -8.27
N HIS A 71 -9.65 -3.46 -7.02
CA HIS A 71 -9.63 -2.05 -6.63
C HIS A 71 -8.56 -1.80 -5.56
N PRO A 72 -7.77 -0.71 -5.66
CA PRO A 72 -6.87 -0.33 -4.57
C PRO A 72 -7.69 0.03 -3.33
N TYR A 73 -7.24 -0.41 -2.17
CA TYR A 73 -7.82 -0.01 -0.89
C TYR A 73 -6.80 0.74 -0.04
N TYR A 74 -7.34 1.53 0.87
CA TYR A 74 -6.59 2.36 1.79
C TYR A 74 -6.93 2.01 3.23
N ILE A 75 -5.93 2.12 4.08
CA ILE A 75 -6.00 1.90 5.53
C ILE A 75 -5.67 3.19 6.26
N VAL A 76 -5.95 3.25 7.56
CA VAL A 76 -5.58 4.43 8.35
C VAL A 76 -4.08 4.48 8.53
N SER A 77 -3.47 5.64 8.21
CA SER A 77 -2.02 5.77 8.27
C SER A 77 -1.51 5.65 9.70
N SER A 78 -0.51 4.78 9.87
CA SER A 78 0.15 4.65 11.17
C SER A 78 0.89 5.93 11.57
N GLU A 79 1.38 6.71 10.60
CA GLU A 79 2.03 7.99 10.84
C GLU A 79 1.03 9.09 11.24
N PHE A 80 -0.17 9.09 10.65
CA PHE A 80 -1.28 9.94 11.10
C PHE A 80 -1.63 9.68 12.58
N LEU A 81 -1.78 8.41 12.96
CA LEU A 81 -2.12 8.02 14.33
C LEU A 81 -1.01 8.38 15.34
N LYS A 82 0.27 8.21 14.96
CA LYS A 82 1.43 8.51 15.82
C LYS A 82 1.66 10.01 15.97
N SER A 83 1.71 10.75 14.87
CA SER A 83 1.95 12.20 14.89
C SER A 83 0.92 12.93 15.75
N SER A 84 -0.34 12.49 15.68
CA SER A 84 -1.45 13.03 16.47
C SER A 84 -1.45 12.64 17.96
N SER A 85 -0.54 11.75 18.38
CA SER A 85 -0.42 11.29 19.77
C SER A 85 0.72 11.98 20.55
N ALA A 86 1.56 12.77 19.88
CA ALA A 86 2.75 13.38 20.45
C ALA A 86 2.65 14.91 20.47
N ASP A 87 1.91 15.49 21.42
CA ASP A 87 1.91 16.92 21.86
C ASP A 87 2.12 18.03 20.80
N GLY A 88 1.79 17.80 19.53
CA GLY A 88 2.26 18.63 18.42
C GLY A 88 1.33 18.62 17.22
N GLU A 89 1.30 19.78 16.56
CA GLU A 89 0.50 20.15 15.39
C GLU A 89 0.56 19.11 14.27
N HIS A 90 -0.57 18.88 13.61
CA HIS A 90 -0.76 17.92 12.52
C HIS A 90 0.29 18.13 11.42
N THR A 91 1.15 17.14 11.16
CA THR A 91 2.10 17.20 10.04
C THR A 91 1.76 16.26 8.88
N SER A 92 0.74 15.41 9.03
CA SER A 92 0.28 14.48 8.00
C SER A 92 -1.19 14.77 7.72
N ASP A 93 -1.46 15.40 6.57
CA ASP A 93 -2.81 15.72 6.09
C ASP A 93 -3.55 14.47 5.58
N ASP A 94 -2.81 13.41 5.25
CA ASP A 94 -3.36 12.16 4.71
C ASP A 94 -3.67 11.15 5.82
N ILE A 95 -4.95 11.12 6.23
CA ILE A 95 -5.49 10.13 7.18
C ILE A 95 -5.37 8.69 6.64
N PHE A 96 -5.37 8.52 5.32
CA PHE A 96 -5.38 7.21 4.67
C PHE A 96 -4.12 6.98 3.84
N GLU A 97 -3.52 5.80 3.99
CA GLU A 97 -2.39 5.33 3.18
C GLU A 97 -2.77 4.08 2.38
N HIS A 98 -2.08 3.84 1.27
CA HIS A 98 -2.36 2.69 0.40
C HIS A 98 -2.07 1.38 1.15
N GLY A 99 -3.11 0.56 1.36
CA GLY A 99 -3.01 -0.71 2.07
C GLY A 99 -2.72 -1.90 1.15
N GLY A 100 -3.29 -1.87 -0.06
CA GLY A 100 -3.16 -2.95 -1.02
C GLY A 100 -4.29 -2.97 -2.04
N TYR A 101 -4.61 -4.15 -2.55
CA TYR A 101 -5.68 -4.37 -3.51
C TYR A 101 -6.66 -5.40 -2.99
N LEU A 102 -7.94 -5.15 -3.25
CA LEU A 102 -8.99 -6.15 -3.11
C LEU A 102 -9.43 -6.59 -4.49
N PHE A 103 -9.31 -7.88 -4.76
CA PHE A 103 -9.84 -8.51 -5.96
C PHE A 103 -11.11 -9.29 -5.64
N VAL A 104 -12.09 -9.22 -6.53
CA VAL A 104 -13.26 -10.10 -6.51
C VAL A 104 -12.81 -11.49 -6.94
N MET A 105 -13.18 -12.50 -6.17
CA MET A 105 -13.03 -13.89 -6.56
C MET A 105 -14.30 -14.32 -7.31
N GLU A 106 -14.15 -14.84 -8.51
CA GLU A 106 -15.27 -15.17 -9.39
C GLU A 106 -15.24 -16.64 -9.82
N GLU A 107 -16.40 -17.28 -9.80
CA GLU A 107 -16.65 -18.57 -10.45
C GLU A 107 -17.62 -18.32 -11.60
N ASN A 108 -17.20 -18.61 -12.85
CA ASN A 108 -18.04 -18.38 -14.04
C ASN A 108 -18.63 -16.95 -14.13
N GLY A 109 -17.86 -15.93 -13.72
CA GLY A 109 -18.27 -14.53 -13.72
C GLY A 109 -19.24 -14.13 -12.59
N LYS A 110 -19.54 -15.05 -11.66
CA LYS A 110 -20.31 -14.76 -10.46
C LYS A 110 -19.36 -14.51 -9.28
N PRO A 111 -19.54 -13.44 -8.50
CA PRO A 111 -18.74 -13.20 -7.30
C PRO A 111 -19.01 -14.28 -6.24
N VAL A 112 -17.94 -14.88 -5.73
CA VAL A 112 -17.95 -15.92 -4.67
C VAL A 112 -17.13 -15.52 -3.45
N GLY A 113 -16.38 -14.42 -3.52
CA GLY A 113 -15.60 -13.90 -2.40
C GLY A 113 -14.68 -12.77 -2.81
N ASN A 114 -13.68 -12.49 -1.97
CA ASN A 114 -12.64 -11.51 -2.23
C ASN A 114 -11.26 -12.02 -1.83
N VAL A 115 -10.24 -11.43 -2.44
CA VAL A 115 -8.83 -11.70 -2.22
C VAL A 115 -8.15 -10.39 -1.83
N ASP A 116 -7.60 -10.36 -0.62
CA ASP A 116 -6.80 -9.25 -0.10
C ASP A 116 -5.34 -9.47 -0.48
N VAL A 117 -4.77 -8.48 -1.15
CA VAL A 117 -3.40 -8.48 -1.67
C VAL A 117 -2.64 -7.31 -1.06
N THR A 118 -1.56 -7.62 -0.36
CA THR A 118 -0.71 -6.63 0.31
C THR A 118 0.72 -6.71 -0.20
N LYS A 119 1.50 -5.67 0.09
CA LYS A 119 2.93 -5.64 -0.24
C LYS A 119 3.74 -6.00 0.99
N GLU A 120 4.31 -7.20 1.01
CA GLU A 120 5.20 -7.65 2.07
C GLU A 120 6.64 -7.76 1.57
N ASN A 121 7.58 -7.15 2.30
CA ASN A 121 9.01 -7.14 1.94
C ASN A 121 9.32 -6.68 0.50
N GLY A 122 8.46 -5.81 -0.06
CA GLY A 122 8.59 -5.28 -1.41
C GLY A 122 7.98 -6.14 -2.52
N ALA A 123 7.39 -7.29 -2.20
CA ALA A 123 6.67 -8.14 -3.14
C ALA A 123 5.17 -8.14 -2.85
N TRP A 124 4.35 -8.16 -3.91
CA TRP A 124 2.90 -8.31 -3.80
C TRP A 124 2.55 -9.78 -3.56
N SER A 125 1.67 -10.04 -2.59
CA SER A 125 1.26 -11.40 -2.20
C SER A 125 -0.19 -11.42 -1.74
N VAL A 126 -0.82 -12.58 -1.89
CA VAL A 126 -2.14 -12.87 -1.33
C VAL A 126 -2.05 -12.96 0.20
N PHE A 127 -2.60 -11.96 0.88
CA PHE A 127 -2.68 -11.93 2.33
C PHE A 127 -3.81 -12.81 2.86
N LYS A 128 -4.99 -12.75 2.22
CA LYS A 128 -6.19 -13.44 2.72
C LYS A 128 -7.25 -13.66 1.63
N LEU A 129 -7.97 -14.79 1.73
CA LEU A 129 -9.23 -15.04 1.01
C LEU A 129 -10.40 -14.91 1.99
N SER A 130 -11.52 -14.34 1.54
CA SER A 130 -12.75 -14.19 2.35
C SER A 130 -14.01 -14.46 1.53
N SER A 131 -14.98 -15.19 2.09
CA SER A 131 -16.27 -15.49 1.44
C SER A 131 -17.32 -14.38 1.57
N GLY A 132 -17.03 -13.31 2.32
CA GLY A 132 -17.97 -12.23 2.57
C GLY A 132 -18.27 -11.38 1.34
N THR A 133 -19.55 -11.04 1.12
CA THR A 133 -20.01 -10.18 0.02
C THR A 133 -19.81 -8.70 0.30
N GLY A 134 -19.69 -8.28 1.57
CA GLY A 134 -19.54 -6.87 1.95
C GLY A 134 -18.36 -6.15 1.25
N PRO A 135 -17.13 -6.71 1.28
CA PRO A 135 -16.02 -6.13 0.52
C PRO A 135 -16.24 -6.12 -1.00
N VAL A 136 -16.93 -7.12 -1.55
CA VAL A 136 -17.27 -7.18 -2.98
C VAL A 136 -18.24 -6.05 -3.36
N GLU A 137 -19.29 -5.85 -2.57
CA GLU A 137 -20.24 -4.74 -2.72
C GLU A 137 -19.51 -3.39 -2.61
N ALA A 138 -18.62 -3.24 -1.63
CA ALA A 138 -17.83 -2.01 -1.48
C ALA A 138 -16.89 -1.73 -2.67
N ILE A 139 -16.30 -2.76 -3.29
CA ILE A 139 -15.51 -2.62 -4.54
C ILE A 139 -16.41 -2.12 -5.67
N ILE A 140 -17.59 -2.72 -5.83
CA ILE A 140 -18.56 -2.34 -6.87
C ILE A 140 -18.99 -0.88 -6.67
N ASP A 141 -19.32 -0.50 -5.43
CA ASP A 141 -19.72 0.86 -5.08
C ASP A 141 -18.59 1.85 -5.32
N ALA A 142 -17.37 1.53 -4.88
CA ALA A 142 -16.18 2.36 -5.08
C ALA A 142 -15.94 2.61 -6.56
N ARG A 143 -15.97 1.58 -7.40
CA ARG A 143 -15.84 1.74 -8.86
C ARG A 143 -16.89 2.66 -9.46
N GLN A 144 -18.15 2.45 -9.11
CA GLN A 144 -19.25 3.29 -9.62
C GLN A 144 -19.06 4.75 -9.21
N GLN A 145 -18.61 4.99 -7.99
CA GLN A 145 -18.35 6.33 -7.47
C GLN A 145 -17.07 6.94 -8.03
N SER A 146 -15.98 6.18 -8.22
CA SER A 146 -14.73 6.64 -8.85
C SER A 146 -14.96 7.11 -10.28
N ALA A 147 -15.87 6.44 -11.02
CA ALA A 147 -16.27 6.88 -12.35
C ALA A 147 -16.97 8.26 -12.33
N ALA A 148 -17.64 8.61 -11.22
CA ALA A 148 -18.30 9.89 -11.02
C ALA A 148 -17.39 10.96 -10.37
N ALA A 149 -16.45 10.54 -9.51
CA ALA A 149 -15.54 11.39 -8.75
C ALA A 149 -14.15 10.71 -8.62
N PRO A 150 -13.12 11.19 -9.34
CA PRO A 150 -11.83 10.51 -9.46
C PRO A 150 -11.02 10.36 -8.15
N ASP A 151 -11.36 11.11 -7.11
CA ASP A 151 -10.70 11.11 -5.79
C ASP A 151 -11.29 10.08 -4.81
N THR A 152 -12.27 9.29 -5.25
CA THR A 152 -12.91 8.23 -4.46
C THR A 152 -11.89 7.16 -4.06
N LYS A 153 -11.69 6.98 -2.75
CA LYS A 153 -10.83 5.94 -2.16
C LYS A 153 -11.69 4.87 -1.47
N LEU A 154 -11.48 3.60 -1.80
CA LEU A 154 -12.02 2.48 -1.02
C LEU A 154 -11.23 2.36 0.29
N ILE A 155 -11.91 2.49 1.42
CA ILE A 155 -11.32 2.33 2.75
C ILE A 155 -11.65 0.94 3.27
N TYR A 156 -10.60 0.15 3.52
CA TYR A 156 -10.73 -1.19 4.08
C TYR A 156 -9.65 -1.44 5.13
N ASP A 157 -9.97 -1.10 6.38
CA ASP A 157 -9.07 -1.27 7.52
C ASP A 157 -9.69 -2.26 8.51
N GLN A 158 -9.28 -3.53 8.42
CA GLN A 158 -9.81 -4.58 9.28
C GLN A 158 -9.46 -4.37 10.77
N ALA A 159 -8.29 -3.77 11.05
CA ALA A 159 -7.82 -3.55 12.42
C ALA A 159 -8.74 -2.55 13.14
N LEU A 160 -9.18 -1.53 12.41
CA LEU A 160 -10.11 -0.51 12.89
C LEU A 160 -11.58 -0.82 12.58
N GLY A 161 -11.84 -1.86 11.80
CA GLY A 161 -13.20 -2.24 11.37
C GLY A 161 -13.84 -1.21 10.44
N LEU A 162 -13.05 -0.54 9.60
CA LEU A 162 -13.54 0.38 8.59
C LEU A 162 -13.76 -0.38 7.28
N LEU A 163 -14.96 -0.25 6.72
CA LEU A 163 -15.31 -0.65 5.36
C LEU A 163 -16.23 0.42 4.77
N GLY A 164 -15.70 1.20 3.84
CA GLY A 164 -16.41 2.37 3.31
C GLY A 164 -15.68 3.02 2.16
N ILE A 165 -16.17 4.18 1.77
CA ILE A 165 -15.61 5.00 0.71
C ILE A 165 -15.28 6.38 1.28
N SER A 166 -14.12 6.90 0.93
CA SER A 166 -13.73 8.28 1.19
C SER A 166 -13.83 9.10 -0.10
N GLN A 167 -14.64 10.15 -0.11
CA GLN A 167 -14.86 11.02 -1.27
C GLN A 167 -15.29 12.40 -0.78
N ASN A 168 -14.81 13.49 -1.43
CA ASN A 168 -15.25 14.86 -1.11
C ASN A 168 -15.17 15.20 0.40
N GLU A 169 -14.05 14.88 1.04
CA GLU A 169 -13.82 15.08 2.48
C GLU A 169 -14.78 14.31 3.42
N LYS A 170 -15.50 13.31 2.91
CA LYS A 170 -16.43 12.49 3.68
C LYS A 170 -16.06 11.02 3.60
N TYR A 171 -16.27 10.33 4.70
CA TYR A 171 -16.28 8.88 4.77
C TYR A 171 -17.73 8.38 4.82
N VAL A 172 -18.08 7.48 3.91
CA VAL A 172 -19.39 6.81 3.83
C VAL A 172 -19.18 5.33 4.08
N GLN A 173 -19.84 4.78 5.08
CA GLN A 173 -19.78 3.36 5.40
C GLN A 173 -20.63 2.57 4.39
N THR A 174 -20.04 1.56 3.73
CA THR A 174 -20.72 0.79 2.67
C THR A 174 -21.35 -0.51 3.16
N ALA A 175 -20.84 -1.14 4.23
CA ALA A 175 -21.51 -2.25 4.94
C ALA A 175 -20.74 -2.65 6.21
N GLY A 176 -21.41 -3.31 7.17
CA GLY A 176 -20.79 -3.92 8.37
C GLY A 176 -21.20 -3.27 9.69
N GLU A 177 -20.90 -3.93 10.81
CA GLU A 177 -21.15 -3.33 12.13
C GLU A 177 -20.18 -2.17 12.39
N PRO A 178 -20.68 -0.98 12.74
CA PRO A 178 -19.83 0.15 13.02
C PRO A 178 -19.02 -0.09 14.30
N LYS A 179 -17.69 -0.13 14.20
CA LYS A 179 -16.82 -0.16 15.39
C LYS A 179 -16.54 1.23 15.96
N LEU A 180 -16.57 2.28 15.13
CA LEU A 180 -16.12 3.63 15.48
C LEU A 180 -17.24 4.67 15.52
N SER A 181 -18.19 4.62 14.58
CA SER A 181 -19.29 5.59 14.48
C SER A 181 -20.57 4.91 14.01
N SER A 182 -21.70 5.18 14.68
CA SER A 182 -23.04 4.78 14.22
C SER A 182 -23.54 5.59 13.02
N ALA A 183 -22.83 6.66 12.64
CA ALA A 183 -23.21 7.48 11.51
C ALA A 183 -22.75 6.83 10.20
N GLN A 184 -23.69 6.67 9.26
CA GLN A 184 -23.43 6.13 7.92
C GLN A 184 -22.51 7.03 7.08
N GLU A 185 -22.49 8.33 7.39
CA GLU A 185 -21.63 9.34 6.77
C GLU A 185 -21.02 10.22 7.86
N ILE A 186 -19.72 10.50 7.73
CA ILE A 186 -18.96 11.34 8.65
C ILE A 186 -17.91 12.14 7.88
N ASP A 187 -17.70 13.38 8.29
CA ASP A 187 -16.60 14.20 7.79
C ASP A 187 -15.24 13.58 8.15
N ILE A 188 -14.27 13.66 7.23
CA ILE A 188 -12.96 13.02 7.37
C ILE A 188 -12.18 13.57 8.58
N GLN A 189 -12.29 14.87 8.90
CA GLN A 189 -11.64 15.43 10.09
C GLN A 189 -12.25 14.86 11.37
N SER A 190 -13.59 14.76 11.40
CA SER A 190 -14.32 14.16 12.51
C SER A 190 -13.98 12.68 12.69
N LEU A 191 -13.87 11.92 11.60
CA LEU A 191 -13.39 10.54 11.62
C LEU A 191 -11.94 10.46 12.15
N GLY A 192 -11.05 11.31 11.66
CA GLY A 192 -9.66 11.40 12.11
C GLY A 192 -9.55 11.59 13.62
N ASN A 193 -10.34 12.51 14.19
CA ASN A 193 -10.39 12.74 15.64
C ASN A 193 -10.85 11.50 16.42
N GLN A 194 -11.87 10.79 15.94
CA GLN A 194 -12.34 9.55 16.57
C GLN A 194 -11.27 8.45 16.52
N LEU A 195 -10.57 8.33 15.39
CA LEU A 195 -9.49 7.37 15.20
C LEU A 195 -8.32 7.62 16.14
N ILE A 196 -7.93 8.88 16.30
CA ILE A 196 -6.87 9.28 17.25
C ILE A 196 -7.30 8.96 18.69
N GLN A 197 -8.53 9.30 19.07
CA GLN A 197 -9.05 9.01 20.41
C GLN A 197 -9.04 7.50 20.68
N HIS A 198 -9.57 6.70 19.75
CA HIS A 198 -9.60 5.24 19.87
C HIS A 198 -8.18 4.65 19.95
N TYR A 199 -7.24 5.15 19.15
CA TYR A 199 -5.83 4.75 19.19
C TYR A 199 -5.21 5.04 20.57
N GLN A 200 -5.41 6.24 21.12
CA GLN A 200 -4.88 6.62 22.43
C GLN A 200 -5.49 5.79 23.57
N GLU A 201 -6.80 5.53 23.54
CA GLU A 201 -7.49 4.70 24.53
C GLU A 201 -6.94 3.26 24.52
N SER A 202 -6.72 2.69 23.33
CA SER A 202 -6.16 1.34 23.19
C SER A 202 -4.74 1.19 23.79
N ARG A 203 -3.96 2.28 23.85
CA ARG A 203 -2.61 2.31 24.43
C ARG A 203 -2.58 2.51 25.95
N LYS A 204 -3.67 2.98 26.56
CA LYS A 204 -3.79 3.13 28.03
C LYS A 204 -4.05 1.79 28.73
N LEU A 205 -4.41 0.74 27.99
CA LEU A 205 -4.70 -0.58 28.55
C LEU A 205 -3.42 -1.37 28.89
N PRO A 206 -3.37 -2.07 30.04
CA PRO A 206 -2.23 -2.92 30.39
C PRO A 206 -2.03 -4.07 29.39
N PRO A 207 -0.78 -4.50 29.13
CA PRO A 207 -0.50 -5.66 28.28
C PRO A 207 -1.27 -6.89 28.75
N GLY A 208 -2.05 -7.52 27.87
CA GLY A 208 -2.80 -8.75 28.16
C GLY A 208 -4.24 -8.57 28.68
N SER A 209 -4.75 -7.34 28.77
CA SER A 209 -6.19 -7.12 28.93
C SER A 209 -6.90 -7.53 27.64
N ALA A 210 -8.07 -8.18 27.70
CA ALA A 210 -8.83 -8.57 26.51
C ALA A 210 -9.11 -7.33 25.63
N GLY A 211 -8.45 -7.25 24.47
CA GLY A 211 -8.38 -6.06 23.61
C GLY A 211 -6.97 -5.44 23.45
N GLY A 212 -5.97 -5.98 24.14
CA GLY A 212 -4.59 -5.50 24.11
C GLY A 212 -3.93 -5.67 22.74
N ARG A 213 -3.68 -4.52 22.09
CA ARG A 213 -2.95 -4.28 20.83
C ARG A 213 -3.69 -4.69 19.56
N LEU A 214 -4.65 -3.85 19.15
CA LEU A 214 -5.03 -3.71 17.73
C LEU A 214 -3.90 -3.10 16.87
N PHE A 215 -2.90 -2.49 17.51
CA PHE A 215 -1.75 -1.89 16.85
C PHE A 215 -0.47 -2.57 17.34
N PRO A 216 0.45 -2.97 16.44
CA PRO A 216 1.73 -3.53 16.83
C PRO A 216 2.47 -2.57 17.77
N SER A 217 3.19 -3.16 18.73
CA SER A 217 4.10 -2.45 19.63
C SER A 217 5.01 -1.50 18.87
N ASP A 218 5.28 -0.31 19.42
CA ASP A 218 6.50 0.45 19.10
C ASP A 218 7.76 -0.28 19.63
N SER A 219 7.89 -1.59 19.36
CA SER A 219 9.20 -2.23 19.43
C SER A 219 9.97 -1.75 18.21
N THR A 220 10.56 -0.58 18.35
CA THR A 220 11.72 -0.10 17.61
C THR A 220 12.87 -1.08 17.80
N ASN A 221 12.80 -2.22 17.13
CA ASN A 221 13.91 -3.16 16.92
C ASN A 221 13.66 -3.97 15.65
N VAL A 222 13.21 -3.30 14.58
CA VAL A 222 13.53 -3.76 13.24
C VAL A 222 14.76 -2.95 12.82
N HIS A 223 15.92 -3.43 13.23
CA HIS A 223 17.17 -3.22 12.47
C HIS A 223 17.02 -3.95 11.13
N GLY A 224 16.12 -3.43 10.28
CA GLY A 224 16.02 -3.77 8.87
C GLY A 224 17.20 -3.08 8.21
N LYS A 225 18.15 -3.87 7.76
CA LYS A 225 19.44 -3.45 7.19
C LYS A 225 19.25 -2.48 6.01
N TYR A 226 19.16 -1.18 6.28
CA TYR A 226 19.42 -0.13 5.29
C TYR A 226 20.94 0.02 5.07
N TYR A 227 21.58 -1.07 4.64
CA TYR A 227 22.96 -1.06 4.15
C TYR A 227 23.01 -1.82 2.85
N THR A 228 22.49 -1.24 1.76
CA THR A 228 22.84 -1.74 0.41
C THR A 228 22.66 -0.72 -0.69
N VAL A 229 21.83 0.32 -0.57
CA VAL A 229 21.71 1.30 -1.67
C VAL A 229 22.89 2.29 -1.67
N GLY A 230 23.26 2.83 -0.50
CA GLY A 230 24.44 3.72 -0.39
C GLY A 230 25.76 3.03 -0.73
N ALA A 231 25.94 1.78 -0.30
CA ALA A 231 27.16 1.01 -0.55
C ALA A 231 27.36 0.66 -2.04
N VAL A 232 26.28 0.38 -2.77
CA VAL A 232 26.35 0.12 -4.23
C VAL A 232 26.70 1.39 -5.00
N ILE A 233 26.20 2.55 -4.57
CA ILE A 233 26.55 3.84 -5.19
C ILE A 233 28.03 4.19 -4.95
N PHE A 234 28.55 4.00 -3.72
CA PHE A 234 29.96 4.26 -3.42
C PHE A 234 30.92 3.28 -4.12
N ALA A 235 30.54 2.00 -4.25
CA ALA A 235 31.32 1.03 -5.02
C ALA A 235 31.34 1.36 -6.53
N GLY A 236 30.22 1.83 -7.08
CA GLY A 236 30.13 2.28 -8.47
C GLY A 236 31.07 3.46 -8.78
N PHE A 237 31.13 4.46 -7.90
CA PHE A 237 32.05 5.59 -8.07
C PHE A 237 33.52 5.21 -7.94
N ALA A 238 33.87 4.26 -7.06
CA ALA A 238 35.24 3.78 -6.91
C ALA A 238 35.75 3.05 -8.16
N ILE A 239 34.90 2.24 -8.81
CA ILE A 239 35.25 1.51 -10.05
C ILE A 239 35.44 2.48 -11.23
N ILE A 240 34.55 3.47 -11.37
CA ILE A 240 34.67 4.50 -12.41
C ILE A 240 35.93 5.36 -12.18
N GLY A 241 36.24 5.72 -10.94
CA GLY A 241 37.46 6.43 -10.57
C GLY A 241 38.74 5.66 -10.96
N ALA A 242 38.78 4.35 -10.65
CA ALA A 242 39.91 3.49 -11.00
C ALA A 242 40.08 3.33 -12.53
N ALA A 243 38.99 3.19 -13.28
CA ALA A 243 39.02 3.08 -14.73
C ALA A 243 39.56 4.36 -15.41
N ILE A 244 39.17 5.53 -14.92
CA ILE A 244 39.67 6.83 -15.42
C ILE A 244 41.16 6.98 -15.12
N MET A 245 41.62 6.56 -13.93
CA MET A 245 43.03 6.64 -13.54
C MET A 245 43.93 5.74 -14.42
N LEU A 246 43.46 4.53 -14.74
CA LEU A 246 44.18 3.59 -15.62
C LEU A 246 44.25 4.08 -17.08
N LEU A 247 43.19 4.69 -17.60
CA LEU A 247 43.20 5.29 -18.94
C LEU A 247 44.13 6.50 -19.03
N ARG A 248 44.24 7.29 -17.96
CA ARG A 248 45.17 8.43 -17.91
C ARG A 248 46.63 8.00 -17.82
N LYS A 249 46.92 6.90 -17.10
CA LYS A 249 48.27 6.33 -17.00
C LYS A 249 48.78 5.73 -18.32
N ARG A 250 47.90 5.17 -19.16
CA ARG A 250 48.27 4.65 -20.49
C ARG A 250 48.62 5.74 -21.50
N ARG A 251 47.98 6.92 -21.44
CA ARG A 251 48.29 8.05 -22.34
C ARG A 251 49.56 8.82 -21.98
N SER A 252 50.12 8.62 -20.79
CA SER A 252 51.37 9.25 -20.37
C SER A 252 52.62 8.44 -20.75
N LYS A 253 52.45 7.23 -21.30
CA LYS A 253 53.55 6.33 -21.70
C LYS A 253 53.55 6.02 -23.22
N LEU A 254 52.80 6.79 -23.99
CA LEU A 254 52.81 6.86 -25.45
C LEU A 254 53.20 8.29 -25.83
#